data_AF-F0GC13-F1
#
_entry.id   AF-F0GC13-F1
#
_cell.length_a   1.000
_cell.length_b   1.000
_cell.length_c   1.000
_cell.angle_alpha   90.00
_cell.angle_beta   90.00
_cell.angle_gamma   90.00
#
_symmetry.space_group_name_H-M   'P 1'
#
loop_
_entity.id
_entity.type
_entity.pdbx_description
1 polymer ?
#
loop_
_entity_poly.entity_id
_entity_poly.type
_entity_poly.pdbx_seq_one_letter_code
_entity_poly.pdbx_strand_id
1 'polypeptide(L)'
;LVTPEMRNLRLPVVGLPLAAAIFALWPLAAHVAAPDDAAWFFNQWIHGSLMRFSGPPTAVLGYAAKNLPLFTWPAWPLAIWAWWSWAGLRRRAHIAIPLSVVVPLVALVILQSQQSNRMYMLLLPPLAVLATFALPTLKRGAINAIDWFAVLSFTILGTFVWLVWLASLTGFPHPLARNLARLVPGYEPHFNALSFVCAVIVTVCWFMLARWRVSRQPKVLWRSVVLSGAGTTLMWVLLMTLWLPIVNYGRTYRDVAQQIATHLPADYECISPVRLGDAQIATFAYFGDMHFDFSGDCDVILRQDRSDFGEPSAMSQYVWRLVWEGRRVADRDERFRLYERIERPKTPVKRRPPRRQAAG
;
A
#
# COMPACT_ATOMS: atom_id res chain seq x y z
N LEU A 1 16.43 9.33 26.14
CA LEU A 1 15.83 10.26 25.15
C LEU A 1 15.46 11.63 25.73
N VAL A 2 15.27 11.75 27.05
CA VAL A 2 14.90 13.02 27.68
C VAL A 2 16.06 14.02 27.58
N THR A 3 15.86 15.10 26.83
CA THR A 3 16.78 16.24 26.77
C THR A 3 16.62 17.08 28.05
N PRO A 4 17.64 17.83 28.49
CA PRO A 4 17.49 18.72 29.65
C PRO A 4 16.35 19.75 29.45
N GLU A 5 16.05 20.14 28.22
CA GLU A 5 14.92 21.01 27.85
C GLU A 5 13.56 20.31 28.03
N MET A 6 13.48 18.99 27.78
CA MET A 6 12.29 18.16 28.01
C MET A 6 12.06 17.81 29.49
N ARG A 7 13.00 18.12 30.38
CA ARG A 7 12.82 17.95 31.85
C ARG A 7 11.85 18.99 32.44
N ASN A 8 11.34 19.90 31.62
CA ASN A 8 10.33 20.86 32.02
C ASN A 8 8.99 20.15 32.21
N LEU A 9 8.58 19.92 33.48
CA LEU A 9 7.31 19.29 33.87
C LEU A 9 6.06 19.92 33.21
N ARG A 10 6.15 21.15 32.71
CA ARG A 10 5.07 21.82 31.98
C ARG A 10 4.73 21.15 30.64
N LEU A 11 5.71 20.54 29.98
CA LEU A 11 5.51 19.93 28.65
C LEU A 11 4.55 18.72 28.65
N PRO A 12 4.67 17.72 29.53
CA PRO A 12 3.69 16.64 29.61
C PRO A 12 2.32 17.13 30.10
N VAL A 13 2.28 18.15 30.98
CA VAL A 13 1.03 18.72 31.50
C VAL A 13 0.20 19.39 30.40
N VAL A 14 0.84 19.98 29.37
CA VAL A 14 0.13 20.54 28.21
C VAL A 14 -0.04 19.50 27.10
N GLY A 15 0.98 18.67 26.87
CA GLY A 15 1.01 17.71 25.76
C GLY A 15 0.01 16.56 25.90
N LEU A 16 -0.15 16.00 27.11
CA LEU A 16 -1.11 14.92 27.36
C LEU A 16 -2.57 15.33 27.14
N PRO A 17 -3.08 16.45 27.72
CA PRO A 17 -4.45 16.87 27.45
C PRO A 17 -4.65 17.29 25.99
N LEU A 18 -3.65 17.89 25.34
CA LEU A 18 -3.72 18.20 23.91
C LEU A 18 -3.82 16.91 23.07
N ALA A 19 -3.02 15.90 23.36
CA ALA A 19 -3.08 14.61 22.67
C ALA A 19 -4.43 13.92 22.91
N ALA A 20 -4.96 13.97 24.14
CA ALA A 20 -6.29 13.46 24.46
C ALA A 20 -7.39 14.21 23.71
N ALA A 21 -7.29 15.55 23.61
CA ALA A 21 -8.23 16.37 22.85
C ALA A 21 -8.20 16.03 21.35
N ILE A 22 -7.00 15.92 20.76
CA ILE A 22 -6.84 15.51 19.35
C ILE A 22 -7.41 14.11 19.11
N PHE A 23 -7.15 13.17 20.02
CA PHE A 23 -7.73 11.84 19.95
C PHE A 23 -9.26 11.87 20.04
N ALA A 24 -9.82 12.68 20.94
CA ALA A 24 -11.27 12.80 21.14
C ALA A 24 -12.01 13.45 19.95
N LEU A 25 -11.31 14.11 19.02
CA LEU A 25 -11.96 14.72 17.85
C LEU A 25 -12.71 13.70 16.99
N TRP A 26 -12.11 12.53 16.71
CA TRP A 26 -12.72 11.57 15.78
C TRP A 26 -13.90 10.78 16.39
N PRO A 27 -13.88 10.31 17.67
CA PRO A 27 -15.04 9.65 18.26
C PRO A 27 -16.19 10.64 18.46
N LEU A 28 -15.89 11.89 18.84
CA LEU A 28 -16.91 12.94 18.94
C LEU A 28 -17.51 13.26 17.58
N ALA A 29 -16.69 13.41 16.54
CA ALA A 29 -17.19 13.62 15.18
C ALA A 29 -18.06 12.45 14.69
N ALA A 30 -17.67 11.21 14.97
CA ALA A 30 -18.46 10.03 14.65
C ALA A 30 -19.80 10.02 15.39
N HIS A 31 -19.80 10.37 16.68
CA HIS A 31 -21.01 10.45 17.50
C HIS A 31 -21.98 11.54 17.03
N VAL A 32 -21.46 12.71 16.62
CA VAL A 32 -22.28 13.80 16.07
C VAL A 32 -22.84 13.44 14.69
N ALA A 33 -22.07 12.75 13.84
CA ALA A 33 -22.49 12.42 12.47
C ALA A 33 -23.45 11.22 12.40
N ALA A 34 -23.26 10.20 13.25
CA ALA A 34 -24.04 8.97 13.25
C ALA A 34 -24.18 8.42 14.68
N PRO A 35 -25.07 8.99 15.52
CA PRO A 35 -25.16 8.66 16.94
C PRO A 35 -25.51 7.19 17.20
N ASP A 36 -26.35 6.59 16.35
CA ASP A 36 -26.80 5.19 16.46
C ASP A 36 -25.67 4.20 16.15
N ASP A 37 -24.81 4.51 15.18
CA ASP A 37 -23.72 3.61 14.73
C ASP A 37 -22.38 3.89 15.42
N ALA A 38 -22.21 5.06 16.04
CA ALA A 38 -20.94 5.51 16.61
C ALA A 38 -20.37 4.53 17.65
N ALA A 39 -21.24 3.93 18.48
CA ALA A 39 -20.83 2.93 19.46
C ALA A 39 -20.25 1.68 18.78
N TRP A 40 -20.88 1.22 17.69
CA TRP A 40 -20.38 0.11 16.91
C TRP A 40 -19.01 0.44 16.27
N PHE A 41 -18.88 1.60 15.63
CA PHE A 41 -17.61 2.03 15.02
C PHE A 41 -16.47 2.12 16.04
N PHE A 42 -16.74 2.71 17.21
CA PHE A 42 -15.74 2.83 18.27
C PHE A 42 -15.33 1.45 18.81
N ASN A 43 -16.30 0.55 19.01
CA ASN A 43 -16.02 -0.80 19.47
C ASN A 43 -15.22 -1.60 18.45
N GLN A 44 -15.57 -1.50 17.15
CA GLN A 44 -14.79 -2.12 16.07
C GLN A 44 -13.36 -1.57 15.99
N TRP A 45 -13.18 -0.27 16.17
CA TRP A 45 -11.86 0.35 16.19
C TRP A 45 -11.02 -0.15 17.38
N ILE A 46 -11.59 -0.24 18.60
CA ILE A 46 -10.90 -0.76 19.79
C ILE A 46 -10.53 -2.22 19.57
N HIS A 47 -11.50 -3.07 19.22
CA HIS A 47 -11.26 -4.50 19.02
C HIS A 47 -10.23 -4.73 17.93
N GLY A 48 -10.36 -4.07 16.78
CA GLY A 48 -9.39 -4.18 15.68
C GLY A 48 -8.00 -3.69 16.06
N SER A 49 -7.90 -2.64 16.87
CA SER A 49 -6.62 -2.12 17.36
C SER A 49 -5.96 -3.05 18.37
N LEU A 50 -6.70 -3.55 19.37
CA LEU A 50 -6.17 -4.49 20.36
C LEU A 50 -5.77 -5.81 19.72
N MET A 51 -6.61 -6.35 18.82
CA MET A 51 -6.33 -7.60 18.12
C MET A 51 -5.07 -7.52 17.25
N ARG A 52 -4.73 -6.32 16.73
CA ARG A 52 -3.51 -6.08 15.95
C ARG A 52 -2.22 -6.14 16.79
N PHE A 53 -2.30 -6.08 18.12
CA PHE A 53 -1.12 -6.12 19.01
C PHE A 53 -1.21 -7.18 20.11
N SER A 54 -2.27 -7.99 20.17
CA SER A 54 -2.50 -8.99 21.22
C SER A 54 -1.90 -10.38 20.94
N GLY A 55 -1.51 -10.65 19.69
CA GLY A 55 -0.98 -11.95 19.27
C GLY A 55 0.53 -12.11 19.48
N PRO A 56 1.07 -13.35 19.44
CA PRO A 56 2.50 -13.60 19.58
C PRO A 56 3.28 -12.96 18.40
N PRO A 57 4.25 -12.08 18.66
CA PRO A 57 4.95 -11.32 17.61
C PRO A 57 5.84 -12.22 16.73
N THR A 58 6.18 -13.43 17.19
CA THR A 58 7.14 -14.33 16.55
C THR A 58 6.78 -14.71 15.11
N ALA A 59 5.49 -14.88 14.81
CA ALA A 59 5.02 -15.21 13.46
C ALA A 59 5.20 -14.03 12.47
N VAL A 60 5.29 -12.80 12.96
CA VAL A 60 5.34 -11.58 12.14
C VAL A 60 6.72 -10.94 12.14
N LEU A 61 7.62 -11.30 13.06
CA LEU A 61 9.01 -10.82 13.09
C LEU A 61 9.75 -11.05 11.77
N GLY A 62 9.60 -12.23 11.16
CA GLY A 62 10.21 -12.52 9.85
C GLY A 62 9.68 -11.60 8.74
N TYR A 63 8.37 -11.33 8.77
CA TYR A 63 7.74 -10.38 7.84
C TYR A 63 8.24 -8.95 8.08
N ALA A 64 8.36 -8.52 9.35
CA ALA A 64 8.87 -7.21 9.70
C ALA A 64 10.35 -7.03 9.34
N ALA A 65 11.20 -8.03 9.60
CA ALA A 65 12.61 -8.01 9.23
C ALA A 65 12.83 -7.92 7.72
N LYS A 66 11.96 -8.55 6.93
CA LYS A 66 11.99 -8.46 5.46
C LYS A 66 11.51 -7.10 4.95
N ASN A 67 10.40 -6.60 5.46
CA ASN A 67 9.74 -5.41 4.90
C ASN A 67 10.32 -4.09 5.45
N LEU A 68 10.71 -4.03 6.72
CA LEU A 68 11.18 -2.80 7.36
C LEU A 68 12.37 -2.17 6.61
N PRO A 69 13.43 -2.90 6.24
CA PRO A 69 14.56 -2.31 5.52
C PRO A 69 14.19 -1.86 4.11
N LEU A 70 13.24 -2.55 3.45
CA LEU A 70 12.80 -2.23 2.10
C LEU A 70 11.92 -0.98 2.07
N PHE A 71 10.94 -0.90 2.97
CA PHE A 71 10.03 0.24 3.06
C PHE A 71 10.75 1.53 3.46
N THR A 72 11.72 1.43 4.36
CA THR A 72 12.42 2.61 4.89
C THR A 72 13.69 2.96 4.11
N TRP A 73 14.01 2.22 3.05
CA TRP A 73 15.13 2.55 2.17
C TRP A 73 14.83 3.84 1.39
N PRO A 74 15.80 4.76 1.20
CA PRO A 74 17.17 4.78 1.70
C PRO A 74 17.34 5.58 3.02
N ALA A 75 16.24 5.89 3.72
CA ALA A 75 16.26 6.71 4.92
C ALA A 75 16.93 6.01 6.12
N TRP A 76 16.69 4.71 6.32
CA TRP A 76 17.26 3.99 7.46
C TRP A 76 18.80 3.96 7.52
N PRO A 77 19.58 3.70 6.45
CA PRO A 77 21.05 3.69 6.56
C PRO A 77 21.58 5.09 6.88
N LEU A 78 20.97 6.13 6.31
CA LEU A 78 21.31 7.52 6.61
C LEU A 78 20.93 7.90 8.04
N ALA A 79 19.78 7.45 8.55
CA ALA A 79 19.37 7.68 9.93
C ALA A 79 20.32 7.00 10.94
N ILE A 80 20.77 5.77 10.67
CA ILE A 80 21.78 5.08 11.49
C ILE A 80 23.11 5.85 11.43
N TRP A 81 23.51 6.32 10.25
CA TRP A 81 24.72 7.13 10.09
C TRP A 81 24.63 8.46 10.85
N ALA A 82 23.49 9.15 10.82
CA ALA A 82 23.24 10.34 11.61
C ALA A 82 23.40 10.04 13.11
N TRP A 83 22.78 8.96 13.60
CA TRP A 83 22.91 8.57 15.00
C TRP A 83 24.35 8.29 15.44
N TRP A 84 25.16 7.70 14.57
CA TRP A 84 26.57 7.42 14.85
C TRP A 84 27.44 8.68 14.77
N SER A 85 27.32 9.45 13.69
CA SER A 85 28.12 10.66 13.46
C SER A 85 27.92 11.74 14.53
N TRP A 86 26.72 11.81 15.13
CA TRP A 86 26.39 12.77 16.17
C TRP A 86 26.45 12.18 17.60
N ALA A 87 27.31 11.20 17.86
CA ALA A 87 27.38 10.49 19.14
C ALA A 87 27.44 11.40 20.38
N GLY A 88 28.16 12.52 20.32
CA GLY A 88 28.26 13.52 21.40
C GLY A 88 27.03 14.42 21.56
N LEU A 89 26.17 14.54 20.53
CA LEU A 89 25.01 15.44 20.50
C LEU A 89 23.66 14.71 20.49
N ARG A 90 23.64 13.39 20.74
CA ARG A 90 22.42 12.56 20.74
C ARG A 90 21.28 13.07 21.62
N ARG A 91 21.59 13.85 22.66
CA ARG A 91 20.61 14.46 23.59
C ARG A 91 20.13 15.85 23.16
N ARG A 92 20.55 16.35 22.00
CA ARG A 92 20.04 17.61 21.45
C ARG A 92 18.67 17.37 20.80
N ALA A 93 17.80 18.39 20.84
CA ALA A 93 16.43 18.31 20.36
C ALA A 93 16.31 17.78 18.92
N HIS A 94 17.20 18.20 18.03
CA HIS A 94 17.17 17.82 16.61
C HIS A 94 17.38 16.31 16.34
N ILE A 95 18.00 15.56 17.26
CA ILE A 95 18.14 14.09 17.17
C ILE A 95 17.16 13.40 18.11
N ALA A 96 16.98 13.94 19.31
CA ALA A 96 16.14 13.32 20.32
C ALA A 96 14.65 13.31 19.95
N ILE A 97 14.12 14.38 19.33
CA ILE A 97 12.70 14.48 18.94
C ILE A 97 12.34 13.45 17.86
N PRO A 98 13.05 13.36 16.71
CA PRO A 98 12.73 12.32 15.74
C PRO A 98 12.89 10.92 16.32
N LEU A 99 13.92 10.69 17.15
CA LEU A 99 14.16 9.38 17.76
C LEU A 99 13.07 9.00 18.77
N SER A 100 12.48 9.97 19.49
CA SER A 100 11.33 9.70 20.37
C SER A 100 10.06 9.29 19.61
N VAL A 101 9.99 9.53 18.30
CA VAL A 101 8.92 9.05 17.42
C VAL A 101 9.30 7.72 16.74
N VAL A 102 10.54 7.57 16.27
CA VAL A 102 11.04 6.34 15.64
C VAL A 102 10.95 5.14 16.58
N VAL A 103 11.43 5.28 17.83
CA VAL A 103 11.50 4.17 18.78
C VAL A 103 10.13 3.53 19.07
N PRO A 104 9.07 4.26 19.46
CA PRO A 104 7.77 3.65 19.69
C PRO A 104 7.15 3.08 18.40
N LEU A 105 7.35 3.71 17.25
CA LEU A 105 6.86 3.16 15.97
C LEU A 105 7.54 1.84 15.60
N VAL A 106 8.85 1.73 15.80
CA VAL A 106 9.58 0.46 15.60
C VAL A 106 9.08 -0.60 16.59
N ALA A 107 8.83 -0.23 17.85
CA ALA A 107 8.25 -1.15 18.83
C ALA A 107 6.87 -1.65 18.36
N LEU A 108 5.99 -0.77 17.88
CA LEU A 108 4.69 -1.16 17.34
C LEU A 108 4.81 -2.05 16.09
N VAL A 109 5.79 -1.80 15.22
CA VAL A 109 6.09 -2.67 14.06
C VAL A 109 6.55 -4.07 14.49
N ILE A 110 7.28 -4.17 15.60
CA ILE A 110 7.77 -5.44 16.15
C ILE A 110 6.65 -6.20 16.88
N LEU A 111 5.76 -5.48 17.57
CA LEU A 111 4.68 -6.03 18.39
C LEU A 111 3.40 -6.36 17.60
N GLN A 112 3.34 -6.06 16.30
CA GLN A 112 2.15 -6.34 15.51
C GLN A 112 1.93 -7.86 15.33
N SER A 113 0.69 -8.30 15.49
CA SER A 113 0.24 -9.68 15.31
C SER A 113 -0.26 -9.97 13.89
N GLN A 114 -0.52 -8.92 13.11
CA GLN A 114 -1.07 -9.00 11.76
C GLN A 114 -0.08 -8.43 10.73
N GLN A 115 0.00 -9.05 9.55
CA GLN A 115 0.84 -8.56 8.46
C GLN A 115 0.19 -7.33 7.81
N SER A 116 0.72 -6.14 8.09
CA SER A 116 0.23 -4.89 7.49
C SER A 116 1.37 -3.97 7.09
N ASN A 117 1.19 -3.28 5.96
CA ASN A 117 2.18 -2.32 5.46
C ASN A 117 2.07 -0.93 6.11
N ARG A 118 0.95 -0.62 6.77
CA ARG A 118 0.61 0.74 7.21
C ARG A 118 1.60 1.33 8.21
N MET A 119 2.10 0.49 9.13
CA MET A 119 3.01 0.95 10.20
C MET A 119 4.39 1.32 9.66
N TYR A 120 4.88 0.66 8.61
CA TYR A 120 6.15 1.03 7.98
C TYR A 120 6.12 2.42 7.33
N MET A 121 4.97 2.80 6.76
CA MET A 121 4.79 4.13 6.15
C MET A 121 4.88 5.25 7.18
N LEU A 122 4.35 5.03 8.39
CA LEU A 122 4.42 6.00 9.50
C LEU A 122 5.85 6.25 9.98
N LEU A 123 6.77 5.32 9.73
CA LEU A 123 8.17 5.44 10.12
C LEU A 123 8.99 6.34 9.18
N LEU A 124 8.50 6.57 7.96
CA LEU A 124 9.21 7.34 6.93
C LEU A 124 9.48 8.80 7.32
N PRO A 125 8.49 9.60 7.78
CA PRO A 125 8.74 11.00 8.13
C PRO A 125 9.81 11.20 9.21
N PRO A 126 9.76 10.54 10.39
CA PRO A 126 10.77 10.76 11.41
C PRO A 126 12.15 10.20 11.01
N LEU A 127 12.21 9.12 10.22
CA LEU A 127 13.48 8.66 9.64
C LEU A 127 14.05 9.64 8.61
N ALA A 128 13.23 10.29 7.79
CA ALA A 128 13.67 11.29 6.82
C ALA A 128 14.27 12.52 7.53
N VAL A 129 13.68 12.94 8.65
CA VAL A 129 14.25 14.02 9.48
C VAL A 129 15.63 13.61 10.02
N LEU A 130 15.78 12.40 10.57
CA LEU A 130 17.09 11.90 11.02
C LEU A 130 18.10 11.80 9.87
N ALA A 131 17.67 11.28 8.72
CA ALA A 131 18.51 11.13 7.54
C ALA A 131 19.03 12.48 7.02
N THR A 132 18.25 13.55 7.17
CA THR A 132 18.67 14.91 6.77
C THR A 132 19.92 15.36 7.54
N PHE A 133 20.02 15.00 8.83
CA PHE A 133 21.19 15.32 9.65
C PHE A 133 22.43 14.46 9.33
N ALA A 134 22.29 13.43 8.50
CA ALA A 134 23.43 12.70 7.96
C ALA A 134 24.15 13.47 6.84
N LEU A 135 23.43 14.32 6.10
CA LEU A 135 23.97 14.97 4.89
C LEU A 135 25.24 15.81 5.16
N PRO A 136 25.33 16.62 6.24
CA PRO A 136 26.54 17.40 6.51
C PRO A 136 27.73 16.55 6.96
N THR A 137 27.50 15.33 7.45
CA THR A 137 28.55 14.46 8.01
C THR A 137 29.12 13.48 6.97
N LEU A 138 28.51 13.40 5.78
CA LEU A 138 28.98 12.53 4.70
C LEU A 138 30.23 13.08 4.01
N LYS A 139 31.18 12.18 3.73
CA LYS A 139 32.36 12.51 2.91
C LYS A 139 31.92 12.92 1.50
N ARG A 140 32.64 13.86 0.91
CA ARG A 140 32.39 14.36 -0.46
C ARG A 140 32.32 13.24 -1.51
N GLY A 141 33.12 12.19 -1.35
CA GLY A 141 33.11 11.02 -2.23
C GLY A 141 31.79 10.24 -2.18
N ALA A 142 31.23 10.03 -0.98
CA ALA A 142 29.96 9.31 -0.81
C ALA A 142 28.79 10.07 -1.43
N ILE A 143 28.70 11.39 -1.20
CA ILE A 143 27.66 12.25 -1.81
C ILE A 143 27.76 12.17 -3.34
N ASN A 144 28.97 12.26 -3.90
CA ASN A 144 29.16 12.20 -5.35
C ASN A 144 28.80 10.82 -5.95
N ALA A 145 29.07 9.73 -5.22
CA ALA A 145 28.68 8.39 -5.64
C ALA A 145 27.14 8.22 -5.67
N ILE A 146 26.44 8.72 -4.64
CA ILE A 146 24.97 8.71 -4.58
C ILE A 146 24.39 9.52 -5.74
N ASP A 147 24.92 10.72 -6.01
CA ASP A 147 24.45 11.55 -7.12
C ASP A 147 24.54 10.82 -8.48
N TRP A 148 25.69 10.22 -8.78
CA TRP A 148 25.90 9.51 -10.04
C TRP A 148 25.05 8.25 -10.13
N PHE A 149 24.93 7.51 -9.02
CA PHE A 149 24.05 6.36 -8.96
C PHE A 149 22.59 6.75 -9.24
N ALA A 150 22.09 7.81 -8.62
CA ALA A 150 20.74 8.32 -8.85
C ALA A 150 20.54 8.72 -10.33
N VAL A 151 21.45 9.53 -10.89
CA VAL A 151 21.34 9.99 -12.28
C VAL A 151 21.35 8.80 -13.25
N LEU A 152 22.28 7.85 -13.10
CA LEU A 152 22.38 6.68 -13.96
C LEU A 152 21.16 5.77 -13.82
N SER A 153 20.79 5.39 -12.59
CA SER A 153 19.69 4.45 -12.34
C SER A 153 18.34 4.99 -12.81
N PHE A 154 17.97 6.23 -12.45
CA PHE A 154 16.69 6.81 -12.85
C PHE A 154 16.61 7.11 -14.34
N THR A 155 17.73 7.44 -15.00
CA THR A 155 17.74 7.61 -16.47
C THR A 155 17.55 6.27 -17.17
N ILE A 156 18.27 5.22 -16.75
CA ILE A 156 18.13 3.86 -17.31
C ILE A 156 16.71 3.33 -17.10
N LEU A 157 16.20 3.40 -15.87
CA LEU A 157 14.85 2.93 -15.54
C LEU A 157 13.77 3.77 -16.24
N GLY A 158 13.93 5.10 -16.30
CA GLY A 158 13.00 5.97 -17.02
C GLY A 158 12.96 5.65 -18.52
N THR A 159 14.13 5.38 -19.11
CA THR A 159 14.23 4.93 -20.51
C THR A 159 13.54 3.58 -20.71
N PHE A 160 13.73 2.65 -19.78
CA PHE A 160 13.04 1.36 -19.82
C PHE A 160 11.51 1.50 -19.75
N VAL A 161 10.99 2.39 -18.90
CA VAL A 161 9.54 2.68 -18.82
C VAL A 161 9.00 3.18 -20.16
N TRP A 162 9.72 4.12 -20.81
CA TRP A 162 9.41 4.61 -22.15
C TRP A 162 9.43 3.50 -23.20
N LEU A 163 10.44 2.62 -23.18
CA LEU A 163 10.57 1.51 -24.13
C LEU A 163 9.42 0.50 -23.98
N VAL A 164 9.02 0.16 -22.75
CA VAL A 164 7.90 -0.77 -22.50
C VAL A 164 6.59 -0.15 -22.97
N TRP A 165 6.37 1.13 -22.68
CA TRP A 165 5.18 1.84 -23.15
C TRP A 165 5.14 1.92 -24.69
N LEU A 166 6.26 2.23 -25.34
CA LEU A 166 6.35 2.26 -26.80
C LEU A 166 6.10 0.88 -27.42
N ALA A 167 6.67 -0.17 -26.81
CA ALA A 167 6.44 -1.55 -27.22
C ALA A 167 4.98 -1.99 -27.03
N SER A 168 4.29 -1.46 -26.02
CA SER A 168 2.88 -1.74 -25.80
C SER A 168 2.00 -1.17 -26.92
N LEU A 169 2.33 0.00 -27.47
CA LEU A 169 1.54 0.68 -28.50
C LEU A 169 1.90 0.23 -29.92
N THR A 170 3.19 0.04 -30.20
CA THR A 170 3.69 -0.18 -31.57
C THR A 170 4.11 -1.62 -31.84
N GLY A 171 4.25 -2.45 -30.79
CA GLY A 171 4.82 -3.80 -30.91
C GLY A 171 6.34 -3.84 -31.07
N PHE A 172 7.02 -2.69 -31.07
CA PHE A 172 8.47 -2.58 -31.18
C PHE A 172 9.09 -1.91 -29.92
N PRO A 173 10.17 -2.46 -29.33
CA PRO A 173 10.95 -3.62 -29.75
C PRO A 173 10.24 -4.97 -29.53
N HIS A 174 10.31 -5.86 -30.52
CA HIS A 174 9.67 -7.19 -30.50
C HIS A 174 9.92 -8.04 -29.23
N PRO A 175 11.14 -8.15 -28.68
CA PRO A 175 11.35 -8.95 -27.47
C PRO A 175 10.58 -8.40 -26.26
N LEU A 176 10.45 -7.08 -26.17
CA LEU A 176 9.75 -6.41 -25.07
C LEU A 176 8.24 -6.57 -25.21
N ALA A 177 7.71 -6.39 -26.42
CA ALA A 177 6.30 -6.62 -26.72
C ALA A 177 5.88 -8.08 -26.45
N ARG A 178 6.72 -9.05 -26.83
CA ARG A 178 6.45 -10.48 -26.55
C ARG A 178 6.43 -10.79 -25.06
N ASN A 179 7.36 -10.23 -24.29
CA ASN A 179 7.37 -10.39 -22.83
C ASN A 179 6.16 -9.71 -22.19
N LEU A 180 5.79 -8.51 -22.64
CA LEU A 180 4.60 -7.81 -22.15
C LEU A 180 3.33 -8.61 -22.42
N ALA A 181 3.16 -9.15 -23.63
CA ALA A 181 2.01 -9.98 -23.99
C ALA A 181 1.92 -11.28 -23.17
N ARG A 182 3.07 -11.81 -22.69
CA ARG A 182 3.10 -12.95 -21.75
C ARG A 182 2.70 -12.56 -20.33
N LEU A 183 3.09 -11.37 -19.88
CA LEU A 183 2.79 -10.86 -18.54
C LEU A 183 1.34 -10.41 -18.41
N VAL A 184 0.80 -9.77 -19.46
CA VAL A 184 -0.52 -9.16 -19.44
C VAL A 184 -1.28 -9.56 -20.72
N PRO A 185 -1.80 -10.79 -20.78
CA PRO A 185 -2.45 -11.27 -21.99
C PRO A 185 -3.81 -10.59 -22.20
N GLY A 186 -4.09 -10.24 -23.46
CA GLY A 186 -5.35 -9.58 -23.87
C GLY A 186 -5.42 -8.09 -23.55
N TYR A 187 -4.34 -7.46 -23.07
CA TYR A 187 -4.31 -6.02 -22.83
C TYR A 187 -4.31 -5.24 -24.16
N GLU A 188 -5.32 -4.40 -24.34
CA GLU A 188 -5.40 -3.46 -25.45
C GLU A 188 -4.87 -2.08 -25.01
N PRO A 189 -3.81 -1.56 -25.67
CA PRO A 189 -3.22 -0.30 -25.30
C PRO A 189 -4.12 0.87 -25.75
N HIS A 190 -4.38 1.81 -24.83
CA HIS A 190 -5.01 3.08 -25.17
C HIS A 190 -4.01 4.24 -25.08
N PHE A 191 -4.07 5.16 -26.04
CA PHE A 191 -3.26 6.37 -26.01
C PHE A 191 -4.03 7.50 -25.30
N ASN A 192 -3.45 8.03 -24.23
CA ASN A 192 -3.97 9.20 -23.54
C ASN A 192 -3.00 10.38 -23.72
N ALA A 193 -3.45 11.41 -24.44
CA ALA A 193 -2.64 12.59 -24.75
C ALA A 193 -2.20 13.36 -23.49
N LEU A 194 -3.06 13.49 -22.48
CA LEU A 194 -2.73 14.17 -21.23
C LEU A 194 -1.62 13.43 -20.48
N SER A 195 -1.75 12.11 -20.33
CA SER A 195 -0.71 11.26 -19.72
C SER A 195 0.62 11.38 -20.46
N PHE A 196 0.60 11.38 -21.79
CA PHE A 196 1.78 11.52 -22.63
C PHE A 196 2.47 12.88 -22.44
N VAL A 197 1.72 13.99 -22.47
CA VAL A 197 2.27 15.34 -22.27
C VAL A 197 2.91 15.47 -20.88
N CYS A 198 2.25 14.98 -19.83
CA CYS A 198 2.80 14.96 -18.47
C CYS A 198 4.11 14.15 -18.41
N ALA A 199 4.16 12.97 -19.05
CA ALA A 199 5.35 12.13 -19.11
C ALA A 199 6.52 12.83 -19.84
N VAL A 200 6.25 13.53 -20.94
CA VAL A 200 7.25 14.31 -21.67
C VAL A 200 7.78 15.46 -20.81
N ILE A 201 6.90 16.24 -20.17
CA ILE A 201 7.29 17.38 -19.32
C ILE A 201 8.23 16.90 -18.21
N VAL A 202 7.86 15.85 -17.47
CA VAL A 202 8.69 15.35 -16.37
C VAL A 202 10.03 14.81 -16.86
N THR A 203 10.05 14.19 -18.05
CA THR A 203 11.27 13.68 -18.68
C THR A 203 12.20 14.82 -19.10
N VAL A 204 11.67 15.91 -19.66
CA VAL A 204 12.44 17.12 -20.00
C VAL A 204 13.01 17.76 -18.73
N CYS A 205 12.21 17.92 -17.68
CA CYS A 205 12.66 18.42 -16.39
C CYS A 205 13.81 17.57 -15.82
N TRP A 206 13.74 16.25 -15.96
CA TRP A 206 14.82 15.36 -15.55
C TRP A 206 16.11 15.58 -16.36
N PHE A 207 16.02 15.68 -17.68
CA PHE A 207 17.19 15.98 -18.50
C PHE A 207 17.81 17.34 -18.18
N MET A 208 17.00 18.35 -17.87
CA MET A 208 17.49 19.65 -17.39
C MET A 208 18.25 19.52 -16.07
N LEU A 209 17.76 18.71 -15.12
CA LEU A 209 18.45 18.44 -13.85
C LEU A 209 19.74 17.63 -14.05
N ALA A 210 19.73 16.63 -14.92
CA ALA A 210 20.93 15.86 -15.28
C ALA A 210 21.99 16.78 -15.93
N ARG A 211 21.58 17.68 -16.84
CA ARG A 211 22.46 18.69 -17.44
C ARG A 211 22.99 19.66 -16.39
N TRP A 212 22.14 20.15 -15.48
CA TRP A 212 22.56 21.00 -14.37
C TRP A 212 23.63 20.33 -13.50
N ARG A 213 23.51 19.03 -13.26
CA ARG A 213 24.49 18.25 -12.50
C ARG A 213 25.84 18.10 -13.22
N VAL A 214 25.84 18.00 -14.55
CA VAL A 214 27.07 17.91 -15.36
C VAL A 214 27.75 19.27 -15.51
N SER A 215 26.96 20.36 -15.46
CA SER A 215 27.47 21.72 -15.46
C SER A 215 28.34 22.00 -14.22
N ARG A 216 29.39 22.81 -14.36
CA ARG A 216 30.36 23.16 -13.29
C ARG A 216 29.81 24.14 -12.25
N GLN A 217 28.56 23.98 -11.85
CA GLN A 217 27.88 24.78 -10.83
C GLN A 217 28.42 24.43 -9.42
N PRO A 218 28.37 25.38 -8.45
CA PRO A 218 28.94 25.18 -7.12
C PRO A 218 28.35 23.97 -6.41
N LYS A 219 29.21 23.23 -5.69
CA LYS A 219 28.84 21.98 -5.00
C LYS A 219 28.01 22.31 -3.77
N VAL A 220 26.71 22.13 -3.87
CA VAL A 220 25.74 22.38 -2.80
C VAL A 220 25.33 21.07 -2.11
N LEU A 221 25.21 21.09 -0.77
CA LEU A 221 24.95 19.89 0.07
C LEU A 221 23.64 19.17 -0.28
N TRP A 222 22.59 19.94 -0.60
CA TRP A 222 21.28 19.43 -1.00
C TRP A 222 21.20 18.79 -2.40
N ARG A 223 22.27 18.85 -3.21
CA ARG A 223 22.25 18.36 -4.60
C ARG A 223 21.82 16.90 -4.69
N SER A 224 22.32 16.07 -3.78
CA SER A 224 22.02 14.63 -3.74
C SER A 224 20.56 14.34 -3.44
N VAL A 225 19.98 15.12 -2.53
CA VAL A 225 18.58 15.02 -2.14
C VAL A 225 17.69 15.44 -3.31
N VAL A 226 18.04 16.55 -3.99
CA VAL A 226 17.29 17.04 -5.15
C VAL A 226 17.31 16.01 -6.28
N LEU A 227 18.47 15.46 -6.64
CA LEU A 227 18.57 14.47 -7.72
C LEU A 227 17.82 13.18 -7.39
N SER A 228 17.95 12.66 -6.17
CA SER A 228 17.28 11.43 -5.76
C SER A 228 15.76 11.62 -5.65
N GLY A 229 15.32 12.74 -5.06
CA GLY A 229 13.90 13.09 -4.94
C GLY A 229 13.25 13.36 -6.30
N ALA A 230 13.92 14.11 -7.17
CA ALA A 230 13.44 14.36 -8.53
C ALA A 230 13.41 13.08 -9.37
N GLY A 231 14.39 12.19 -9.24
CA GLY A 231 14.42 10.91 -9.96
C GLY A 231 13.32 9.96 -9.49
N THR A 232 13.06 9.93 -8.17
CA THR A 232 11.92 9.21 -7.61
C THR A 232 10.59 9.79 -8.12
N THR A 233 10.47 11.11 -8.16
CA THR A 233 9.28 11.81 -8.68
C THR A 233 9.07 11.52 -10.17
N LEU A 234 10.14 11.57 -10.98
CA LEU A 234 10.12 11.17 -12.38
C LEU A 234 9.57 9.76 -12.54
N MET A 235 10.14 8.80 -11.80
CA MET A 235 9.72 7.41 -11.86
C MET A 235 8.24 7.25 -11.53
N TRP A 236 7.80 7.90 -10.44
CA TRP A 236 6.41 7.85 -10.03
C TRP A 236 5.46 8.44 -11.08
N VAL A 237 5.78 9.61 -11.63
CA VAL A 237 4.95 10.24 -12.67
C VAL A 237 4.92 9.39 -13.93
N LEU A 238 6.06 8.86 -14.40
CA LEU A 238 6.09 7.98 -15.57
C LEU A 238 5.28 6.70 -15.36
N LEU A 239 5.36 6.10 -14.17
CA LEU A 239 4.56 4.92 -13.84
C LEU A 239 3.06 5.24 -13.76
N MET A 240 2.69 6.37 -13.12
CA MET A 240 1.30 6.79 -12.98
C MET A 240 0.67 7.35 -14.25
N THR A 241 1.46 7.58 -15.30
CA THR A 241 0.97 8.06 -16.60
C THR A 241 1.03 6.98 -17.67
N LEU A 242 2.23 6.44 -17.93
CA LEU A 242 2.47 5.52 -19.04
C LEU A 242 2.13 4.07 -18.67
N TRP A 243 2.49 3.62 -17.47
CA TRP A 243 2.29 2.23 -17.05
C TRP A 243 1.00 1.99 -16.28
N LEU A 244 0.34 3.03 -15.78
CA LEU A 244 -0.87 2.91 -14.98
C LEU A 244 -1.94 2.02 -15.64
N PRO A 245 -2.24 2.16 -16.94
CA PRO A 245 -3.20 1.29 -17.61
C PRO A 245 -2.81 -0.19 -17.58
N ILE A 246 -1.54 -0.49 -17.88
CA ILE A 246 -0.98 -1.86 -17.89
C ILE A 246 -1.07 -2.46 -16.48
N VAL A 247 -0.65 -1.69 -15.48
CA VAL A 247 -0.68 -2.11 -14.07
C VAL A 247 -2.12 -2.32 -13.60
N ASN A 248 -3.03 -1.42 -13.96
CA ASN A 248 -4.44 -1.50 -13.56
C ASN A 248 -5.11 -2.75 -14.16
N TYR A 249 -4.91 -3.01 -15.45
CA TYR A 249 -5.42 -4.23 -16.08
C TYR A 249 -4.86 -5.49 -15.41
N GLY A 250 -3.55 -5.51 -15.12
CA GLY A 250 -2.93 -6.65 -14.46
C GLY A 250 -3.38 -6.87 -13.00
N ARG A 251 -3.81 -5.82 -12.29
CA ARG A 251 -4.10 -5.85 -10.84
C ARG A 251 -5.59 -5.78 -10.47
N THR A 252 -6.46 -5.36 -11.38
CA THR A 252 -7.89 -5.19 -11.10
C THR A 252 -8.58 -6.52 -10.81
N TYR A 253 -9.52 -6.51 -9.87
CA TYR A 253 -10.45 -7.62 -9.63
C TYR A 253 -11.83 -7.38 -10.26
N ARG A 254 -12.01 -6.30 -11.03
CA ARG A 254 -13.30 -5.92 -11.61
C ARG A 254 -13.92 -7.05 -12.43
N ASP A 255 -13.17 -7.60 -13.37
CA ASP A 255 -13.70 -8.61 -14.30
C ASP A 255 -14.08 -9.89 -13.55
N VAL A 256 -13.25 -10.28 -12.58
CA VAL A 256 -13.54 -11.41 -11.68
C VAL A 256 -14.78 -11.15 -10.83
N ALA A 257 -14.92 -9.94 -10.29
CA ALA A 257 -16.10 -9.56 -9.51
C ALA A 257 -17.39 -9.65 -10.33
N GLN A 258 -17.36 -9.18 -11.58
CA GLN A 258 -18.50 -9.23 -12.49
C GLN A 258 -18.85 -10.67 -12.88
N GLN A 259 -17.84 -11.50 -13.18
CA GLN A 259 -18.06 -12.93 -13.44
C GLN A 259 -18.73 -13.61 -12.24
N ILE A 260 -18.19 -13.42 -11.03
CA ILE A 260 -18.79 -13.96 -9.80
C ILE A 260 -20.25 -13.50 -9.68
N ALA A 261 -20.52 -12.19 -9.84
CA ALA A 261 -21.86 -11.63 -9.72
C ALA A 261 -22.87 -12.25 -10.72
N THR A 262 -22.44 -12.60 -11.94
CA THR A 262 -23.31 -13.28 -12.92
C THR A 262 -23.62 -14.74 -12.57
N HIS A 263 -22.79 -15.38 -11.74
CA HIS A 263 -22.97 -16.76 -11.29
C HIS A 263 -23.59 -16.85 -9.89
N LEU A 264 -23.87 -15.72 -9.24
CA LEU A 264 -24.55 -15.72 -7.95
C LEU A 264 -26.03 -16.09 -8.11
N PRO A 265 -26.57 -16.94 -7.22
CA PRO A 265 -28.01 -17.20 -7.18
C PRO A 265 -28.81 -15.91 -6.94
N ALA A 266 -29.94 -15.71 -7.62
CA ALA A 266 -30.69 -14.45 -7.56
C ALA A 266 -31.29 -14.13 -6.17
N ASP A 267 -31.44 -15.15 -5.32
CA ASP A 267 -32.03 -15.10 -3.99
C ASP A 267 -30.97 -15.09 -2.85
N TYR A 268 -29.67 -14.99 -3.17
CA TYR A 268 -28.61 -15.06 -2.14
C TYR A 268 -28.77 -13.96 -1.09
N GLU A 269 -28.59 -14.31 0.18
CA GLU A 269 -28.65 -13.33 1.26
C GLU A 269 -27.27 -12.82 1.66
N CYS A 270 -26.30 -13.72 1.76
CA CYS A 270 -24.94 -13.36 2.13
C CYS A 270 -23.88 -14.32 1.58
N ILE A 271 -22.65 -13.83 1.53
CA ILE A 271 -21.47 -14.59 1.12
C ILE A 271 -20.53 -14.68 2.31
N SER A 272 -20.17 -15.90 2.70
CA SER A 272 -19.15 -16.12 3.72
C SER A 272 -17.76 -16.10 3.06
N PRO A 273 -16.87 -15.16 3.45
CA PRO A 273 -15.54 -15.06 2.87
C PRO A 273 -14.57 -16.03 3.52
N VAL A 274 -13.95 -16.90 2.72
CA VAL A 274 -12.94 -17.87 3.20
C VAL A 274 -11.57 -17.55 2.61
N ARG A 275 -10.63 -17.18 3.48
CA ARG A 275 -9.24 -16.79 3.11
C ARG A 275 -9.15 -15.65 2.10
N LEU A 276 -10.16 -14.79 2.05
CA LEU A 276 -10.11 -13.55 1.29
C LEU A 276 -9.49 -12.45 2.15
N GLY A 277 -8.62 -11.63 1.56
CA GLY A 277 -8.10 -10.44 2.25
C GLY A 277 -9.11 -9.28 2.23
N ASP A 278 -9.03 -8.39 3.22
CA ASP A 278 -9.93 -7.22 3.34
C ASP A 278 -10.05 -6.40 2.05
N ALA A 279 -8.94 -6.22 1.33
CA ALA A 279 -8.91 -5.50 0.06
C ALA A 279 -9.71 -6.21 -1.04
N GLN A 280 -9.67 -7.54 -1.09
CA GLN A 280 -10.45 -8.32 -2.05
C GLN A 280 -11.93 -8.27 -1.71
N ILE A 281 -12.30 -8.47 -0.43
CA ILE A 281 -13.67 -8.37 0.05
C ILE A 281 -14.27 -7.01 -0.32
N ALA A 282 -13.55 -5.92 -0.03
CA ALA A 282 -13.98 -4.56 -0.38
C ALA A 282 -14.12 -4.37 -1.90
N THR A 283 -13.18 -4.91 -2.68
CA THR A 283 -13.20 -4.78 -4.15
C THR A 283 -14.36 -5.56 -4.77
N PHE A 284 -14.64 -6.76 -4.27
CA PHE A 284 -15.76 -7.60 -4.70
C PHE A 284 -17.10 -6.99 -4.29
N ALA A 285 -17.21 -6.45 -3.07
CA ALA A 285 -18.38 -5.71 -2.64
C ALA A 285 -18.63 -4.48 -3.52
N TYR A 286 -17.57 -3.76 -3.91
CA TYR A 286 -17.69 -2.54 -4.73
C TYR A 286 -18.03 -2.81 -6.20
N PHE A 287 -17.35 -3.75 -6.86
CA PHE A 287 -17.56 -4.00 -8.30
C PHE A 287 -18.66 -5.01 -8.61
N GLY A 288 -18.98 -5.91 -7.67
CA GLY A 288 -19.99 -6.96 -7.85
C GLY A 288 -21.25 -6.77 -7.03
N ASP A 289 -21.39 -5.66 -6.29
CA ASP A 289 -22.48 -5.42 -5.30
C ASP A 289 -22.71 -6.62 -4.35
N MET A 290 -21.60 -7.30 -4.01
CA MET A 290 -21.61 -8.51 -3.21
C MET A 290 -21.76 -8.20 -1.72
N HIS A 291 -22.58 -8.99 -1.03
CA HIS A 291 -22.87 -8.84 0.40
C HIS A 291 -22.11 -9.89 1.18
N PHE A 292 -21.08 -9.47 1.90
CA PHE A 292 -20.29 -10.36 2.74
C PHE A 292 -20.78 -10.30 4.18
N ASP A 293 -20.86 -11.47 4.81
CA ASP A 293 -21.18 -11.61 6.23
C ASP A 293 -20.18 -12.55 6.91
N PHE A 294 -19.84 -12.26 8.17
CA PHE A 294 -18.80 -12.96 8.93
C PHE A 294 -19.38 -13.83 10.06
N SER A 295 -20.70 -13.87 10.24
CA SER A 295 -21.38 -14.68 11.26
C SER A 295 -21.35 -16.18 10.95
N GLY A 296 -21.12 -16.56 9.69
CA GLY A 296 -20.89 -17.93 9.25
C GLY A 296 -22.12 -18.67 8.71
N ASP A 297 -23.31 -18.09 8.80
CA ASP A 297 -24.59 -18.73 8.41
C ASP A 297 -25.03 -18.46 6.96
N CYS A 298 -24.08 -18.21 6.06
CA CYS A 298 -24.39 -17.92 4.65
C CYS A 298 -24.66 -19.17 3.82
N ASP A 299 -25.51 -19.01 2.80
CA ASP A 299 -25.84 -20.00 1.78
C ASP A 299 -24.79 -20.07 0.65
N VAL A 300 -23.92 -19.08 0.56
CA VAL A 300 -22.85 -18.97 -0.43
C VAL A 300 -21.49 -18.79 0.25
N ILE A 301 -20.47 -19.46 -0.26
CA ILE A 301 -19.06 -19.28 0.15
C ILE A 301 -18.24 -18.80 -1.04
N LEU A 302 -17.44 -17.76 -0.82
CA LEU A 302 -16.38 -17.36 -1.75
C LEU A 302 -15.03 -17.64 -1.11
N ARG A 303 -14.21 -18.47 -1.77
CA ARG A 303 -12.92 -18.92 -1.26
C ARG A 303 -11.78 -18.48 -2.19
N GLN A 304 -10.69 -17.99 -1.60
CA GLN A 304 -9.40 -17.88 -2.30
C GLN A 304 -8.53 -19.10 -1.98
N ASP A 305 -8.09 -19.75 -3.05
CA ASP A 305 -7.16 -20.88 -3.02
C ASP A 305 -5.85 -20.53 -3.73
N ARG A 306 -4.76 -21.11 -3.22
CA ARG A 306 -3.54 -21.27 -4.02
C ARG A 306 -3.74 -22.46 -4.96
N SER A 307 -3.03 -22.48 -6.08
CA SER A 307 -3.09 -23.53 -7.12
C SER A 307 -3.09 -24.97 -6.60
N ASP A 308 -2.46 -25.20 -5.44
CA ASP A 308 -2.19 -26.53 -4.89
C ASP A 308 -3.25 -27.02 -3.88
N PHE A 309 -4.29 -26.22 -3.59
CA PHE A 309 -5.35 -26.61 -2.66
C PHE A 309 -6.45 -27.42 -3.36
N GLY A 310 -6.68 -28.64 -2.85
CA GLY A 310 -7.77 -29.54 -3.25
C GLY A 310 -9.17 -28.99 -2.94
N GLU A 311 -10.17 -29.79 -3.30
CA GLU A 311 -11.59 -29.57 -2.99
C GLU A 311 -11.79 -29.23 -1.51
N PRO A 312 -12.90 -28.55 -1.13
CA PRO A 312 -13.19 -28.30 0.27
C PRO A 312 -13.08 -29.62 1.04
N SER A 313 -12.18 -29.69 2.02
CA SER A 313 -12.36 -30.67 3.08
C SER A 313 -13.78 -30.47 3.59
N ALA A 314 -14.53 -31.55 3.79
CA ALA A 314 -15.88 -31.56 4.34
C ALA A 314 -15.83 -31.01 5.79
N MET A 315 -15.62 -29.70 5.89
CA MET A 315 -15.31 -28.96 7.12
C MET A 315 -16.55 -28.23 7.63
N SER A 316 -17.68 -28.47 6.99
CA SER A 316 -18.99 -27.97 7.38
C SER A 316 -20.00 -29.11 7.32
N GLN A 317 -20.93 -29.08 8.26
CA GLN A 317 -22.20 -29.83 8.32
C GLN A 317 -23.09 -29.74 7.05
N TYR A 318 -22.64 -29.09 5.98
CA TYR A 318 -23.37 -28.83 4.74
C TYR A 318 -22.60 -29.34 3.53
N VAL A 319 -23.35 -29.80 2.53
CA VAL A 319 -22.81 -30.19 1.22
C VAL A 319 -22.79 -28.96 0.31
N TRP A 320 -21.61 -28.68 -0.28
CA TRP A 320 -21.37 -27.54 -1.15
C TRP A 320 -21.24 -27.96 -2.60
N ARG A 321 -21.84 -27.18 -3.50
CA ARG A 321 -21.70 -27.33 -4.96
C ARG A 321 -20.86 -26.19 -5.50
N LEU A 322 -19.83 -26.51 -6.28
CA LEU A 322 -19.04 -25.51 -7.00
C LEU A 322 -19.92 -24.90 -8.11
N VAL A 323 -20.15 -23.60 -8.05
CA VAL A 323 -20.96 -22.86 -9.04
C VAL A 323 -20.08 -22.15 -10.04
N TRP A 324 -18.92 -21.65 -9.60
CA TRP A 324 -17.99 -20.94 -10.46
C TRP A 324 -16.55 -21.08 -9.96
N GLU A 325 -15.62 -21.17 -10.90
CA GLU A 325 -14.18 -21.11 -10.65
C GLU A 325 -13.54 -20.17 -11.66
N GLY A 326 -12.65 -19.30 -11.19
CA GLY A 326 -11.89 -18.43 -12.05
C GLY A 326 -10.69 -17.80 -11.36
N ARG A 327 -10.00 -16.94 -12.11
CA ARG A 327 -8.78 -16.26 -11.66
C ARG A 327 -8.61 -14.94 -12.42
N ARG A 328 -7.73 -14.09 -11.93
CA ARG A 328 -7.26 -12.95 -12.72
C ARG A 328 -6.37 -13.46 -13.85
N VAL A 329 -6.54 -12.90 -15.04
CA VAL A 329 -5.81 -13.31 -16.25
C VAL A 329 -4.30 -13.14 -16.11
N ALA A 330 -3.87 -12.11 -15.36
CA ALA A 330 -2.46 -11.79 -15.15
C ALA A 330 -1.79 -12.56 -13.98
N ASP A 331 -2.54 -13.25 -13.12
CA ASP A 331 -2.00 -13.95 -11.96
C ASP A 331 -2.37 -15.44 -12.00
N ARG A 332 -1.35 -16.30 -12.02
CA ARG A 332 -1.52 -17.74 -12.21
C ARG A 332 -1.71 -18.50 -10.91
N ASP A 333 -1.30 -17.92 -9.80
CA ASP A 333 -1.19 -18.61 -8.51
C ASP A 333 -2.47 -18.42 -7.67
N GLU A 334 -3.27 -17.39 -7.97
CA GLU A 334 -4.55 -17.15 -7.32
C GLU A 334 -5.71 -17.83 -8.06
N ARG A 335 -6.62 -18.43 -7.28
CA ARG A 335 -7.84 -19.04 -7.78
C ARG A 335 -9.00 -18.72 -6.84
N PHE A 336 -10.10 -18.26 -7.42
CA PHE A 336 -11.34 -17.97 -6.70
C PHE A 336 -12.36 -19.05 -7.03
N ARG A 337 -13.01 -19.59 -5.99
CA ARG A 337 -14.04 -20.61 -6.11
C ARG A 337 -15.28 -20.16 -5.35
N LEU A 338 -16.41 -20.18 -6.06
CA LEU A 338 -17.73 -19.88 -5.53
C LEU A 338 -18.47 -21.18 -5.29
N TYR A 339 -18.91 -21.37 -4.06
CA TYR A 339 -19.69 -22.53 -3.64
C TYR A 339 -21.07 -22.10 -3.18
N GLU A 340 -22.08 -22.89 -3.52
CA GLU A 340 -23.45 -22.75 -3.05
C GLU A 340 -23.83 -23.97 -2.21
N ARG A 341 -24.58 -23.75 -1.14
CA ARG A 341 -25.12 -24.83 -0.30
C ARG A 341 -26.24 -25.57 -1.04
N ILE A 342 -26.14 -26.91 -1.11
CA ILE A 342 -27.15 -27.73 -1.81
C ILE A 342 -28.51 -27.69 -1.09
N GLU A 343 -28.51 -27.77 0.23
CA GLU A 343 -29.71 -27.63 1.06
C GLU A 343 -29.97 -26.16 1.37
N ARG A 344 -30.53 -25.46 0.40
CA ARG A 344 -30.89 -24.06 0.53
C ARG A 344 -32.37 -23.92 0.85
N PRO A 345 -32.77 -23.35 2.00
CA PRO A 345 -34.13 -22.88 2.15
C PRO A 345 -34.36 -21.82 1.06
N LYS A 346 -35.35 -22.02 0.17
CA LYS A 346 -35.71 -21.03 -0.85
C LYS A 346 -36.24 -19.80 -0.15
N THR A 347 -35.37 -18.82 0.10
CA THR A 347 -35.78 -17.55 0.66
C THR A 347 -36.53 -16.78 -0.43
N PRO A 348 -37.72 -16.22 -0.16
CA PRO A 348 -38.43 -15.41 -1.13
C PRO A 348 -37.56 -14.22 -1.56
N VAL A 349 -37.38 -14.04 -2.87
CA VAL A 349 -36.61 -12.94 -3.47
C VAL A 349 -37.14 -11.60 -2.97
N LYS A 350 -36.47 -10.99 -1.98
CA LYS A 350 -36.73 -9.59 -1.60
C LYS A 350 -36.18 -8.70 -2.72
N ARG A 351 -37.05 -8.24 -3.62
CA ARG A 351 -36.71 -7.19 -4.59
C ARG A 351 -36.22 -5.96 -3.82
N ARG A 352 -34.93 -5.68 -3.92
CA ARG A 352 -34.30 -4.58 -3.20
C ARG A 352 -34.62 -3.26 -3.91
N PRO A 353 -34.89 -2.17 -3.18
CA PRO A 353 -34.94 -0.85 -3.79
C PRO A 353 -33.55 -0.50 -4.35
N PRO A 354 -33.47 0.11 -5.54
CA PRO A 354 -32.18 0.50 -6.13
C PRO A 354 -31.45 1.44 -5.18
N ARG A 355 -30.18 1.14 -4.93
CA ARG A 355 -29.27 2.02 -4.20
C ARG A 355 -29.25 3.36 -4.95
N ARG A 356 -29.71 4.44 -4.31
CA ARG A 356 -29.58 5.79 -4.86
C ARG A 356 -28.09 5.99 -5.16
N GLN A 357 -27.72 6.01 -6.44
CA GLN A 357 -26.43 6.50 -6.86
C GLN A 357 -26.33 7.93 -6.31
N ALA A 358 -25.40 8.17 -5.40
CA ALA A 358 -25.04 9.52 -5.04
C ALA A 358 -24.47 10.15 -6.31
N ALA A 359 -25.26 11.01 -6.95
CA ALA A 359 -24.77 11.93 -7.96
C ALA A 359 -23.77 12.86 -7.27
N GLY A 360 -22.56 12.93 -7.81
CA GLY A 360 -21.46 13.75 -7.30
C GLY A 360 -20.14 13.33 -7.93
#